data_AF-A0A9E5KMI5-F1
#
_entry.id   AF-A0A9E5KMI5-F1
#
_cell.length_a   1.000
_cell.length_b   1.000
_cell.length_c   1.000
_cell.angle_alpha   90.00
_cell.angle_beta   90.00
_cell.angle_gamma   90.00
#
_symmetry.space_group_name_H-M   'P 1'
#
loop_
_entity.id
_entity.type
_entity.pdbx_description
1 polymer ?
#
loop_
_entity_poly.entity_id
_entity_poly.type
_entity_poly.pdbx_seq_one_letter_code
_entity_poly.pdbx_strand_id
1 'polypeptide(L)'
;LKLWTAIDGATKGGKGAFLIYQESSLVIRAIRDYFNNDIGDILIDTDDIYEQAQQFMSHVMPEFAARVKRYRDDAPLFSRFQIEHQIESAYARTVQLPSGGAIVIDHTEALVSVDVNSARAIKGGDIEETATRTNLEAADEVARQMRLRDLGGLIVIDFIDMEESKNRREVENRLRDALRQDRARVQFGSISKFGLMEMSRQRLKPALSEGSSIPCPRCGGSGHIRDTESSALQILRIIQEESMKDNSAAVYAQVPVEVASFLLNEKRSEIAKIELQQRINVLLVPNKSMETPHYKLERLKHDDPRLDHIEASYAMAEVMEDPTTVTRRSQEPTNKQTPVIKGVLPDAPAPMAPVKVEAPKVTPAAKAAPAAPVAPAATG
;
A
#
# COMPACT_ATOMS: atom_id res chain seq x y z
N LEU A 1 -2.48 -27.59 -20.79
CA LEU A 1 -2.89 -27.89 -22.19
C LEU A 1 -4.30 -27.39 -22.53
N LYS A 2 -5.34 -27.55 -21.68
CA LYS A 2 -6.72 -27.08 -21.99
C LYS A 2 -6.92 -25.56 -22.10
N LEU A 3 -6.27 -24.76 -21.24
CA LEU A 3 -6.31 -23.28 -21.33
C LEU A 3 -5.73 -22.77 -22.66
N TRP A 4 -4.64 -23.39 -23.13
CA TRP A 4 -4.02 -23.05 -24.41
C TRP A 4 -4.97 -23.27 -25.59
N THR A 5 -5.71 -24.39 -25.58
CA THR A 5 -6.69 -24.69 -26.63
C THR A 5 -7.85 -23.69 -26.65
N ALA A 6 -8.31 -23.22 -25.48
CA ALA A 6 -9.35 -22.19 -25.39
C ALA A 6 -8.85 -20.82 -25.89
N ILE A 7 -7.60 -20.46 -25.56
CA ILE A 7 -6.96 -19.23 -26.05
C ILE A 7 -6.80 -19.28 -27.58
N ASP A 8 -6.31 -20.39 -28.14
CA ASP A 8 -6.14 -20.57 -29.59
C ASP A 8 -7.48 -20.61 -30.36
N GLY A 9 -8.56 -21.07 -29.72
CA GLY A 9 -9.90 -20.98 -30.29
C GLY A 9 -10.43 -19.53 -30.33
N ALA A 10 -10.21 -18.78 -29.26
CA ALA A 10 -10.69 -17.40 -29.12
C ALA A 10 -9.92 -16.41 -30.01
N THR A 11 -8.64 -16.63 -30.30
CA THR A 11 -7.85 -15.82 -31.25
C THR A 11 -8.36 -15.92 -32.67
N LYS A 12 -8.96 -17.05 -33.05
CA LYS A 12 -9.50 -17.29 -34.40
C LYS A 12 -10.90 -16.69 -34.61
N GLY A 13 -11.59 -16.31 -33.54
CA GLY A 13 -13.01 -15.90 -33.57
C GLY A 13 -13.29 -14.41 -33.73
N GLY A 14 -12.32 -13.52 -33.56
CA GLY A 14 -12.54 -12.06 -33.58
C GLY A 14 -11.54 -11.29 -34.46
N LYS A 15 -12.00 -10.21 -35.10
CA LYS A 15 -11.14 -9.22 -35.78
C LYS A 15 -11.03 -7.97 -34.93
N GLY A 16 -9.81 -7.52 -34.63
CA GLY A 16 -9.53 -6.32 -33.81
C GLY A 16 -8.84 -6.63 -32.48
N ALA A 17 -8.65 -5.62 -31.64
CA ALA A 17 -8.09 -5.78 -30.30
C ALA A 17 -9.22 -6.09 -29.28
N PHE A 18 -9.19 -7.28 -28.68
CA PHE A 18 -10.16 -7.71 -27.66
C PHE A 18 -9.48 -8.54 -26.55
N LEU A 19 -9.98 -8.42 -25.32
CA LEU A 19 -9.49 -9.20 -24.19
C LEU A 19 -9.88 -10.69 -24.33
N ILE A 20 -8.90 -11.58 -24.46
CA ILE A 20 -9.16 -13.02 -24.65
C ILE A 20 -9.31 -13.74 -23.31
N TYR A 21 -8.36 -13.54 -22.40
CA TYR A 21 -8.32 -14.19 -21.11
C TYR A 21 -7.94 -13.16 -20.05
N GLN A 22 -8.70 -13.15 -18.95
CA GLN A 22 -8.43 -12.25 -17.82
C GLN A 22 -8.03 -13.08 -16.61
N GLU A 23 -6.76 -13.03 -16.25
CA GLU A 23 -6.24 -13.65 -15.03
C GLU A 23 -6.58 -12.79 -13.80
N SER A 24 -7.87 -12.75 -13.44
CA SER A 24 -8.43 -11.67 -12.61
C SER A 24 -8.72 -12.04 -11.16
N SER A 25 -8.91 -13.31 -10.82
CA SER A 25 -9.15 -13.64 -9.42
C SER A 25 -7.84 -13.61 -8.65
N LEU A 26 -7.68 -12.59 -7.80
CA LEU A 26 -6.58 -12.48 -6.83
C LEU A 26 -6.43 -13.78 -6.03
N VAL A 27 -7.53 -14.46 -5.72
CA VAL A 27 -7.55 -15.71 -4.97
C VAL A 27 -6.95 -16.86 -5.75
N ILE A 28 -7.30 -17.03 -7.03
CA ILE A 28 -6.67 -18.04 -7.89
C ILE A 28 -5.17 -17.79 -8.02
N ARG A 29 -4.78 -16.51 -8.18
CA ARG A 29 -3.38 -16.12 -8.22
C ARG A 29 -2.68 -16.46 -6.91
N ALA A 30 -3.28 -16.13 -5.76
CA ALA A 30 -2.72 -16.38 -4.44
C ALA A 30 -2.54 -17.88 -4.18
N ILE A 31 -3.53 -18.71 -4.52
CA ILE A 31 -3.43 -20.16 -4.39
C ILE A 31 -2.28 -20.69 -5.24
N ARG A 32 -2.22 -20.37 -6.54
CA ARG A 32 -1.13 -20.84 -7.41
C ARG A 32 0.25 -20.42 -6.90
N ASP A 33 0.33 -19.23 -6.33
CA ASP A 33 1.57 -18.56 -5.98
C ASP A 33 2.12 -18.95 -4.60
N TYR A 34 1.25 -19.15 -3.61
CA TYR A 34 1.62 -19.39 -2.21
C TYR A 34 1.25 -20.78 -1.71
N PHE A 35 0.40 -21.54 -2.42
CA PHE A 35 0.01 -22.85 -1.95
C PHE A 35 1.18 -23.85 -1.98
N ASN A 36 1.42 -24.51 -0.85
CA ASN A 36 2.36 -25.60 -0.70
C ASN A 36 1.73 -26.73 0.13
N ASN A 37 2.37 -27.91 0.12
CA ASN A 37 1.83 -29.10 0.79
C ASN A 37 1.76 -28.95 2.33
N ASP A 38 2.51 -28.01 2.91
CA ASP A 38 2.59 -27.75 4.35
C ASP A 38 1.41 -26.88 4.84
N ILE A 39 0.66 -26.23 3.94
CA ILE A 39 -0.52 -25.45 4.31
C ILE A 39 -1.68 -26.37 4.68
N GLY A 40 -2.08 -26.34 5.95
CA GLY A 40 -3.20 -27.14 6.47
C GLY A 40 -4.55 -26.73 5.90
N ASP A 41 -4.96 -25.48 6.13
CA ASP A 41 -6.30 -24.96 5.79
C ASP A 41 -6.21 -23.63 5.03
N ILE A 42 -7.13 -23.42 4.08
CA ILE A 42 -7.36 -22.16 3.37
C ILE A 42 -8.72 -21.63 3.80
N LEU A 43 -8.73 -20.57 4.60
CA LEU A 43 -9.95 -19.96 5.16
C LEU A 43 -10.42 -18.80 4.29
N ILE A 44 -11.70 -18.80 3.90
CA ILE A 44 -12.31 -17.75 3.08
C ILE A 44 -13.59 -17.24 3.74
N ASP A 45 -13.70 -15.92 3.89
CA ASP A 45 -14.77 -15.20 4.60
C ASP A 45 -15.92 -14.68 3.70
N THR A 46 -15.79 -14.78 2.38
CA THR A 46 -16.84 -14.45 1.39
C THR A 46 -17.33 -15.68 0.61
N ASP A 47 -18.65 -15.85 0.43
CA ASP A 47 -19.25 -17.04 -0.20
C ASP A 47 -18.85 -17.19 -1.67
N ASP A 48 -19.00 -16.12 -2.47
CA ASP A 48 -18.68 -16.13 -3.89
C ASP A 48 -17.21 -16.52 -4.16
N ILE A 49 -16.31 -16.06 -3.28
CA ILE A 49 -14.87 -16.32 -3.37
C ILE A 49 -14.56 -17.76 -2.96
N TYR A 50 -15.26 -18.27 -1.93
CA TYR A 50 -15.12 -19.65 -1.48
C TYR A 50 -15.50 -20.64 -2.59
N GLU A 51 -16.63 -20.43 -3.25
CA GLU A 51 -17.07 -21.28 -4.36
C GLU A 51 -16.06 -21.28 -5.51
N GLN A 52 -15.55 -20.11 -5.90
CA GLN A 52 -14.51 -20.00 -6.93
C GLN A 52 -13.22 -20.75 -6.56
N ALA A 53 -12.76 -20.60 -5.31
CA ALA A 53 -11.56 -21.28 -4.83
C ALA A 53 -11.76 -22.81 -4.75
N GLN A 54 -12.93 -23.26 -4.27
CA GLN A 54 -13.29 -24.68 -4.17
C GLN A 54 -13.32 -25.33 -5.56
N GLN A 55 -13.95 -24.67 -6.54
CA GLN A 55 -14.00 -25.14 -7.92
C GLN A 55 -12.61 -25.23 -8.55
N PHE A 56 -11.78 -24.20 -8.36
CA PHE A 56 -10.41 -24.18 -8.86
C PHE A 56 -9.56 -25.30 -8.26
N MET A 57 -9.59 -25.46 -6.93
CA MET A 57 -8.84 -26.52 -6.24
C MET A 57 -9.33 -27.90 -6.64
N SER A 58 -10.64 -28.12 -6.75
CA SER A 58 -11.20 -29.41 -7.20
C SER A 58 -10.77 -29.79 -8.62
N HIS A 59 -10.52 -28.79 -9.49
CA HIS A 59 -10.11 -29.04 -10.87
C HIS A 59 -8.60 -29.23 -11.04
N VAL A 60 -7.79 -28.41 -10.37
CA VAL A 60 -6.32 -28.41 -10.54
C VAL A 60 -5.64 -29.36 -9.57
N MET A 61 -6.16 -29.46 -8.33
CA MET A 61 -5.56 -30.19 -7.21
C MET A 61 -6.65 -30.85 -6.33
N PRO A 62 -7.37 -31.86 -6.85
CA PRO A 62 -8.55 -32.45 -6.19
C PRO A 62 -8.25 -33.03 -4.79
N GLU A 63 -7.04 -33.54 -4.56
CA GLU A 63 -6.60 -34.10 -3.27
C GLU A 63 -6.59 -33.05 -2.15
N PHE A 64 -6.38 -31.78 -2.49
CA PHE A 64 -6.31 -30.67 -1.54
C PHE A 64 -7.59 -29.84 -1.49
N ALA A 65 -8.62 -30.20 -2.26
CA ALA A 65 -9.89 -29.46 -2.30
C ALA A 65 -10.60 -29.41 -0.94
N ALA A 66 -10.40 -30.41 -0.09
CA ALA A 66 -10.96 -30.43 1.27
C ALA A 66 -10.30 -29.43 2.24
N ARG A 67 -9.13 -28.87 1.90
CA ARG A 67 -8.42 -27.88 2.72
C ARG A 67 -9.04 -26.48 2.60
N VAL A 68 -9.84 -26.22 1.55
CA VAL A 68 -10.55 -24.95 1.39
C VAL A 68 -11.80 -24.97 2.27
N LYS A 69 -11.86 -24.06 3.24
CA LYS A 69 -12.94 -24.01 4.24
C LYS A 69 -13.57 -22.62 4.27
N ARG A 70 -14.90 -22.59 4.39
CA ARG A 70 -15.67 -21.38 4.59
C ARG A 70 -15.57 -20.92 6.05
N TYR A 71 -15.10 -19.71 6.27
CA TYR A 71 -15.10 -19.06 7.58
C TYR A 71 -16.48 -18.46 7.88
N ARG A 72 -17.05 -18.75 9.05
CA ARG A 72 -18.44 -18.37 9.43
C ARG A 72 -18.57 -17.82 10.86
N ASP A 73 -17.47 -17.59 11.56
CA ASP A 73 -17.52 -17.06 12.92
C ASP A 73 -17.83 -15.55 12.92
N ASP A 74 -18.40 -15.07 14.02
CA ASP A 74 -18.84 -13.67 14.16
C ASP A 74 -17.67 -12.66 14.18
N ALA A 75 -16.50 -13.07 14.68
CA ALA A 75 -15.32 -12.22 14.71
C ALA A 75 -14.66 -12.16 13.31
N PRO A 76 -14.16 -11.00 12.85
CA PRO A 76 -13.44 -10.91 11.59
C PRO A 76 -12.25 -11.88 11.52
N LEU A 77 -12.04 -12.46 10.33
CA LEU A 77 -11.06 -13.54 10.11
C LEU A 77 -9.67 -13.16 10.64
N PHE A 78 -9.13 -12.00 10.24
CA PHE A 78 -7.78 -11.57 10.63
C PHE A 78 -7.67 -11.21 12.11
N SER A 79 -8.72 -10.67 12.71
CA SER A 79 -8.77 -10.37 14.13
C SER A 79 -8.75 -11.65 14.98
N ARG A 80 -9.46 -12.70 14.55
CA ARG A 80 -9.45 -14.00 15.25
C ARG A 80 -8.05 -14.62 15.31
N PHE A 81 -7.30 -14.53 14.21
CA PHE A 81 -5.92 -15.02 14.13
C PHE A 81 -4.88 -14.01 14.64
N GLN A 82 -5.32 -12.85 15.13
CA GLN A 82 -4.46 -11.79 15.67
C GLN A 82 -3.38 -11.31 14.68
N ILE A 83 -3.67 -11.30 13.37
CA ILE A 83 -2.70 -10.86 12.35
C ILE A 83 -2.90 -9.40 11.91
N GLU A 84 -3.99 -8.75 12.33
CA GLU A 84 -4.30 -7.36 11.95
C GLU A 84 -3.14 -6.40 12.26
N HIS A 85 -2.59 -6.46 13.47
CA HIS A 85 -1.46 -5.62 13.87
C HIS A 85 -0.20 -5.85 13.01
N GLN A 86 -0.02 -7.07 12.49
CA GLN A 86 1.10 -7.37 11.60
C GLN A 86 0.87 -6.80 10.20
N ILE A 87 -0.38 -6.75 9.73
CA ILE A 87 -0.74 -6.11 8.47
C ILE A 87 -0.54 -4.60 8.59
N GLU A 88 -0.99 -3.98 9.68
CA GLU A 88 -0.75 -2.56 9.96
C GLU A 88 0.75 -2.23 10.02
N SER A 89 1.58 -3.12 10.56
CA SER A 89 3.04 -2.96 10.58
C SER A 89 3.66 -2.82 9.19
N ALA A 90 3.01 -3.32 8.13
CA ALA A 90 3.47 -3.17 6.75
C ALA A 90 3.27 -1.74 6.20
N TYR A 91 2.31 -0.99 6.76
CA TYR A 91 2.07 0.42 6.42
C TYR A 91 2.92 1.38 7.25
N ALA A 92 3.39 0.94 8.42
CA ALA A 92 4.19 1.78 9.31
C ALA A 92 5.58 2.09 8.72
N ARG A 93 6.08 3.31 8.93
CA ARG A 93 7.48 3.66 8.59
C ARG A 93 8.48 2.91 9.47
N THR A 94 8.16 2.75 10.75
CA THR A 94 9.03 2.13 11.76
C THR A 94 8.39 0.84 12.28
N VAL A 95 9.17 -0.23 12.35
CA VAL A 95 8.74 -1.54 12.84
C VAL A 95 9.58 -1.93 14.05
N GLN A 96 8.92 -2.33 15.14
CA GLN A 96 9.58 -2.72 16.38
C GLN A 96 10.10 -4.16 16.30
N LEU A 97 11.29 -4.39 16.83
CA LEU A 97 11.94 -5.69 16.95
C LEU A 97 11.63 -6.32 18.32
N PRO A 98 11.68 -7.66 18.44
CA PRO A 98 11.39 -8.35 19.70
C PRO A 98 12.22 -7.90 20.90
N SER A 99 13.52 -7.62 20.70
CA SER A 99 14.41 -7.13 21.77
C SER A 99 14.28 -5.62 22.05
N GLY A 100 13.28 -4.96 21.46
CA GLY A 100 12.98 -3.55 21.66
C GLY A 100 13.65 -2.60 20.68
N GLY A 101 14.58 -3.07 19.83
CA GLY A 101 15.11 -2.27 18.71
C GLY A 101 14.03 -1.94 17.67
N ALA A 102 14.39 -1.21 16.63
CA ALA A 102 13.45 -0.89 15.55
C ALA A 102 14.16 -0.78 14.21
N ILE A 103 13.46 -1.17 13.15
CA ILE A 103 13.87 -0.89 11.77
C ILE A 103 13.04 0.27 11.21
N VAL A 104 13.67 1.15 10.46
CA VAL A 104 13.05 2.29 9.80
C VAL A 104 13.20 2.09 8.30
N ILE A 105 12.07 2.10 7.58
CA ILE A 105 12.06 1.84 6.13
C ILE A 105 11.64 3.11 5.41
N ASP A 106 12.57 3.67 4.63
CA ASP A 106 12.36 4.88 3.84
C ASP A 106 12.40 4.56 2.33
N HIS A 107 11.40 5.06 1.62
CA HIS A 107 11.31 4.92 0.17
C HIS A 107 11.87 6.19 -0.47
N THR A 108 12.86 6.02 -1.34
CA THR A 108 13.40 7.11 -2.17
C THR A 108 12.99 6.89 -3.63
N GLU A 109 13.41 7.79 -4.51
CA GLU A 109 13.15 7.68 -5.95
C GLU A 109 13.77 6.42 -6.58
N ALA A 110 15.01 6.09 -6.20
CA ALA A 110 15.79 5.05 -6.86
C ALA A 110 15.95 3.77 -6.04
N LEU A 111 15.93 3.88 -4.71
CA LEU A 111 16.21 2.77 -3.79
C LEU A 111 15.35 2.83 -2.53
N VAL A 112 15.29 1.71 -1.82
CA VAL A 112 14.70 1.64 -0.48
C VAL A 112 15.82 1.60 0.53
N SER A 113 15.85 2.53 1.48
CA SER A 113 16.81 2.55 2.57
C SER A 113 16.18 1.98 3.83
N VAL A 114 16.91 1.12 4.52
CA VAL A 114 16.51 0.54 5.80
C VAL A 114 17.57 0.89 6.85
N ASP A 115 17.15 1.48 7.95
CA ASP A 115 18.00 1.85 9.07
C ASP A 115 17.65 1.01 10.30
N VAL A 116 18.66 0.51 11.01
CA VAL A 116 18.50 -0.37 12.18
C VAL A 116 18.92 0.37 13.45
N ASN A 117 17.95 0.62 14.31
CA ASN A 117 18.16 1.27 15.60
C ASN A 117 18.14 0.25 16.73
N SER A 118 19.21 0.18 17.52
CA SER A 118 19.12 -0.43 18.85
C SER A 118 18.36 0.53 19.75
N ALA A 119 17.26 0.08 20.35
CA ALA A 119 16.64 0.89 21.38
C ALA A 119 17.59 1.05 22.58
N ARG A 120 17.21 1.94 23.50
CA ARG A 120 17.83 2.18 24.82
C ARG A 120 17.90 0.94 25.75
N ALA A 121 18.06 -0.27 25.22
CA ALA A 121 18.30 -1.51 25.92
C ALA A 121 19.76 -1.65 26.38
N ILE A 122 20.45 -0.54 26.69
CA ILE A 122 21.79 -0.54 27.29
C ILE A 122 21.63 -0.76 28.80
N LYS A 123 21.10 -1.92 29.20
CA LYS A 123 21.15 -2.39 30.60
C LYS A 123 22.41 -3.24 30.78
N GLY A 124 23.58 -2.61 30.71
CA GLY A 124 24.86 -3.13 31.21
C GLY A 124 25.46 -4.38 30.54
N GLY A 125 24.94 -4.82 29.38
CA GLY A 125 25.52 -5.90 28.58
C GLY A 125 26.63 -5.42 27.64
N ASP A 126 27.33 -6.38 27.03
CA ASP A 126 28.31 -6.09 25.97
C ASP A 126 27.61 -5.43 24.77
N ILE A 127 28.17 -4.31 24.30
CA ILE A 127 27.60 -3.49 23.23
C ILE A 127 27.63 -4.26 21.91
N GLU A 128 28.70 -5.03 21.67
CA GLU A 128 28.90 -5.81 20.44
C GLU A 128 27.90 -6.97 20.33
N GLU A 129 27.64 -7.67 21.44
CA GLU A 129 26.63 -8.74 21.50
C GLU A 129 25.23 -8.19 21.25
N THR A 130 24.92 -7.02 21.83
CA THR A 130 23.64 -6.34 21.65
C THR A 130 23.44 -5.88 20.21
N ALA A 131 24.48 -5.33 19.58
CA ALA A 131 24.47 -4.91 18.18
C ALA A 131 24.23 -6.13 17.25
N THR A 132 24.99 -7.21 17.46
CA THR A 132 24.86 -8.44 16.67
C THR A 132 23.46 -9.05 16.80
N ARG A 133 22.93 -9.18 18.02
CA ARG A 133 21.58 -9.70 18.25
C ARG A 133 20.51 -8.84 17.57
N THR A 134 20.62 -7.52 17.69
CA THR A 134 19.66 -6.58 17.07
C THR A 134 19.71 -6.67 15.55
N ASN A 135 20.90 -6.78 14.95
CA ASN A 135 21.08 -6.94 13.51
C ASN A 135 20.53 -8.28 13.00
N LEU A 136 20.66 -9.37 13.76
CA LEU A 136 20.06 -10.67 13.41
C LEU A 136 18.52 -10.61 13.42
N GLU A 137 17.93 -9.99 14.45
CA GLU A 137 16.47 -9.74 14.48
C GLU A 137 16.02 -8.84 13.34
N ALA A 138 16.79 -7.78 13.05
CA ALA A 138 16.54 -6.89 11.95
C ALA A 138 16.59 -7.62 10.60
N ALA A 139 17.55 -8.53 10.38
CA ALA A 139 17.65 -9.30 9.15
C ALA A 139 16.38 -10.15 8.88
N ASP A 140 15.84 -10.78 9.91
CA ASP A 140 14.60 -11.55 9.82
C ASP A 140 13.39 -10.67 9.53
N GLU A 141 13.30 -9.54 10.23
CA GLU A 141 12.17 -8.63 10.10
C GLU A 141 12.20 -7.88 8.76
N VAL A 142 13.38 -7.48 8.28
CA VAL A 142 13.57 -6.89 6.95
C VAL A 142 13.13 -7.88 5.86
N ALA A 143 13.54 -9.15 5.95
CA ALA A 143 13.11 -10.17 4.99
C ALA A 143 11.58 -10.38 5.02
N ARG A 144 10.96 -10.33 6.20
CA ARG A 144 9.50 -10.40 6.36
C ARG A 144 8.81 -9.19 5.73
N GLN A 145 9.28 -7.97 6.03
CA GLN A 145 8.72 -6.72 5.51
C GLN A 145 8.88 -6.59 3.99
N MET A 146 10.01 -7.05 3.43
CA MET A 146 10.20 -7.10 1.97
C MET A 146 9.10 -7.88 1.27
N ARG A 147 8.67 -9.01 1.84
CA ARG A 147 7.57 -9.83 1.29
C ARG A 147 6.20 -9.19 1.50
N LEU A 148 5.94 -8.62 2.69
CA LEU A 148 4.65 -8.01 3.02
C LEU A 148 4.38 -6.73 2.21
N ARG A 149 5.40 -5.90 2.02
CA ARG A 149 5.30 -4.63 1.28
C ARG A 149 5.58 -4.78 -0.22
N ASP A 150 6.02 -5.97 -0.64
CA ASP A 150 6.60 -6.29 -1.94
C ASP A 150 7.69 -5.28 -2.38
N LEU A 151 8.64 -5.00 -1.49
CA LEU A 151 9.76 -4.09 -1.77
C LEU A 151 10.61 -4.67 -2.91
N GLY A 152 10.87 -3.90 -3.96
CA GLY A 152 11.72 -4.37 -5.05
C GLY A 152 12.50 -3.25 -5.72
N GLY A 153 13.53 -3.64 -6.47
CA GLY A 153 14.58 -2.74 -6.93
C GLY A 153 15.81 -2.84 -6.04
N LEU A 154 16.56 -1.74 -5.95
CA LEU A 154 17.74 -1.62 -5.09
C LEU A 154 17.31 -1.35 -3.65
N ILE A 155 17.85 -2.11 -2.71
CA ILE A 155 17.62 -1.95 -1.28
C ILE A 155 18.97 -1.84 -0.59
N VAL A 156 19.10 -0.84 0.28
CA VAL A 156 20.30 -0.58 1.07
C VAL A 156 19.93 -0.69 2.54
N ILE A 157 20.63 -1.53 3.28
CA ILE A 157 20.40 -1.77 4.71
C ILE A 157 21.60 -1.22 5.49
N ASP A 158 21.34 -0.31 6.41
CA ASP A 158 22.30 0.23 7.37
C ASP A 158 22.20 -0.54 8.68
N PHE A 159 23.07 -1.53 8.85
CA PHE A 159 23.15 -2.31 10.08
C PHE A 159 23.98 -1.56 11.12
N ILE A 160 23.72 -1.82 12.40
CA ILE A 160 24.57 -1.30 13.48
C ILE A 160 25.99 -1.81 13.27
N ASP A 161 26.97 -0.92 13.39
CA ASP A 161 28.39 -1.26 13.26
C ASP A 161 28.78 -2.44 14.16
N MET A 162 29.52 -3.39 13.58
CA MET A 162 30.06 -4.57 14.26
C MET A 162 31.57 -4.63 14.01
N GLU A 163 32.36 -4.70 15.07
CA GLU A 163 33.82 -4.77 14.96
C GLU A 163 34.28 -6.10 14.36
N GLU A 164 33.68 -7.21 14.83
CA GLU A 164 34.08 -8.54 14.40
C GLU A 164 33.56 -8.90 13.00
N SER A 165 34.47 -9.34 12.13
CA SER A 165 34.12 -9.82 10.79
C SER A 165 33.23 -11.07 10.80
N LYS A 166 33.27 -11.83 11.89
CA LYS A 166 32.43 -13.01 12.10
C LYS A 166 30.96 -12.62 12.24
N ASN A 167 30.67 -11.61 13.06
CA ASN A 167 29.32 -11.10 13.30
C ASN A 167 28.70 -10.55 12.01
N ARG A 168 29.47 -9.78 11.22
CA ARG A 168 29.05 -9.31 9.88
C ARG A 168 28.61 -10.45 8.96
N ARG A 169 29.42 -11.52 8.87
CA ARG A 169 29.08 -12.71 8.05
C ARG A 169 27.87 -13.45 8.57
N GLU A 170 27.67 -13.49 9.88
CA GLU A 170 26.51 -14.13 10.49
C GLU A 170 25.21 -13.41 10.11
N VAL A 171 25.21 -12.07 10.19
CA VAL A 171 24.07 -11.23 9.76
C VAL A 171 23.79 -11.39 8.26
N GLU A 172 24.82 -11.36 7.41
CA GLU A 172 24.65 -11.61 5.97
C GLU A 172 24.02 -12.98 5.68
N ASN A 173 24.50 -14.03 6.35
CA ASN A 173 23.97 -15.38 6.19
C ASN A 173 22.54 -15.49 6.72
N ARG A 174 22.23 -14.84 7.85
CA ARG A 174 20.88 -14.81 8.41
C ARG A 174 19.89 -14.19 7.42
N LEU A 175 20.26 -13.06 6.81
CA LEU A 175 19.42 -12.40 5.80
C LEU A 175 19.22 -13.29 4.57
N ARG A 176 20.28 -13.97 4.09
CA ARG A 176 20.18 -14.94 2.98
C ARG A 176 19.23 -16.09 3.30
N ASP A 177 19.33 -16.64 4.51
CA ASP A 177 18.46 -17.74 4.94
C ASP A 177 17.00 -17.30 5.07
N ALA A 178 16.75 -16.11 5.62
CA ALA A 178 15.40 -15.54 5.76
C ALA A 178 14.73 -15.21 4.42
N LEU A 179 15.52 -14.91 3.38
CA LEU A 179 15.06 -14.65 2.02
C LEU A 179 15.10 -15.87 1.10
N ARG A 180 15.58 -17.03 1.58
CA ARG A 180 15.62 -18.27 0.79
C ARG A 180 14.23 -18.76 0.37
N GLN A 181 13.23 -18.48 1.19
CA GLN A 181 11.82 -18.79 0.91
C GLN A 181 11.13 -17.72 0.06
N ASP A 182 11.80 -16.61 -0.25
CA ASP A 182 11.25 -15.58 -1.14
C ASP A 182 11.15 -16.11 -2.57
N ARG A 183 10.07 -15.75 -3.24
CA ARG A 183 9.80 -16.12 -4.63
C ARG A 183 10.52 -15.18 -5.59
N ALA A 184 10.75 -13.94 -5.18
CA ALA A 184 11.48 -12.97 -5.97
C ALA A 184 12.95 -13.38 -6.06
N ARG A 185 13.58 -13.16 -7.22
CA ARG A 185 15.03 -13.33 -7.34
C ARG A 185 15.72 -12.22 -6.55
N VAL A 186 16.63 -12.62 -5.67
CA VAL A 186 17.40 -11.70 -4.82
C VAL A 186 18.89 -11.85 -5.14
N GLN A 187 19.59 -10.72 -5.28
CA GLN A 187 21.05 -10.66 -5.33
C GLN A 187 21.56 -9.94 -4.10
N PHE A 188 22.62 -10.48 -3.50
CA PHE A 188 23.19 -9.98 -2.25
C PHE A 188 24.58 -9.41 -2.52
N GLY A 189 24.83 -8.19 -2.07
CA GLY A 189 26.16 -7.66 -1.80
C GLY A 189 26.68 -8.14 -0.45
N SER A 190 27.96 -7.87 -0.18
CA SER A 190 28.52 -7.95 1.17
C SER A 190 28.37 -6.62 1.90
N ILE A 191 28.44 -6.62 3.23
CA ILE A 191 28.52 -5.40 4.02
C ILE A 191 29.76 -4.61 3.59
N SER A 192 29.53 -3.37 3.17
CA SER A 192 30.53 -2.43 2.69
C SER A 192 31.47 -2.00 3.82
N LYS A 193 32.57 -1.33 3.45
CA LYS A 193 33.45 -0.66 4.42
C LYS A 193 32.72 0.46 5.20
N PHE A 194 31.61 0.95 4.65
CA PHE A 194 30.76 1.97 5.25
C PHE A 194 29.62 1.39 6.11
N GLY A 195 29.61 0.08 6.43
CA GLY A 195 28.54 -0.54 7.23
C GLY A 195 27.26 -0.90 6.45
N LEU A 196 27.14 -0.44 5.21
CA LEU A 196 25.95 -0.65 4.38
C LEU A 196 25.95 -2.00 3.66
N MET A 197 24.81 -2.69 3.65
CA MET A 197 24.57 -3.88 2.84
C MET A 197 23.65 -3.54 1.66
N GLU A 198 24.17 -3.74 0.45
CA GLU A 198 23.42 -3.53 -0.79
C GLU A 198 22.79 -4.85 -1.25
N MET A 199 21.56 -4.80 -1.74
CA MET A 199 20.91 -5.95 -2.34
C MET A 199 19.90 -5.52 -3.42
N SER A 200 19.63 -6.41 -4.38
CA SER A 200 18.60 -6.20 -5.38
C SER A 200 17.54 -7.28 -5.27
N ARG A 201 16.26 -6.88 -5.31
CA ARG A 201 15.11 -7.79 -5.29
C ARG A 201 14.24 -7.56 -6.51
N GLN A 202 13.91 -8.64 -7.23
CA GLN A 202 13.03 -8.56 -8.39
C GLN A 202 11.62 -8.06 -7.98
N ARG A 203 11.10 -7.05 -8.68
CA ARG A 203 9.72 -6.58 -8.53
C ARG A 203 8.75 -7.59 -9.17
N LEU A 204 7.82 -8.14 -8.38
CA LEU A 204 6.79 -9.07 -8.87
C LEU A 204 5.42 -8.39 -9.02
N LYS A 205 5.07 -7.52 -8.08
CA LYS A 205 3.86 -6.69 -8.09
C LYS A 205 4.25 -5.24 -7.80
N PRO A 206 3.34 -4.28 -8.06
CA PRO A 206 3.50 -2.93 -7.53
C PRO A 206 3.63 -2.98 -6.01
N ALA A 207 4.48 -2.12 -5.45
CA ALA A 207 4.66 -2.06 -4.00
C ALA A 207 3.37 -1.64 -3.30
N LEU A 208 3.21 -2.02 -2.02
CA LEU A 208 2.01 -1.70 -1.24
C LEU A 208 1.72 -0.18 -1.20
N SER A 209 2.78 0.63 -1.12
CA SER A 209 2.71 2.09 -1.16
C SER A 209 2.19 2.63 -2.49
N GLU A 210 2.65 2.09 -3.62
CA GLU A 210 2.21 2.53 -4.96
C GLU A 210 0.70 2.28 -5.19
N GLY A 211 0.13 1.24 -4.56
CA GLY A 211 -1.29 0.91 -4.70
C GLY A 211 -2.22 1.60 -3.69
N SER A 212 -1.70 1.99 -2.52
CA SER A 212 -2.53 2.40 -1.38
C SER A 212 -2.22 3.80 -0.83
N SER A 213 -1.20 4.49 -1.36
CA SER A 213 -0.81 5.82 -0.90
C SER A 213 -0.75 6.83 -2.04
N ILE A 214 -1.02 8.09 -1.73
CA ILE A 214 -0.80 9.22 -2.63
C ILE A 214 0.45 9.99 -2.16
N PRO A 215 1.19 10.65 -3.07
CA PRO A 215 2.29 11.51 -2.66
C PRO A 215 1.76 12.61 -1.72
N CYS A 216 2.55 12.96 -0.71
CA CYS A 216 2.16 13.98 0.27
C CYS A 216 1.86 15.31 -0.44
N PRO A 217 0.64 15.87 -0.33
CA PRO A 217 0.27 17.09 -1.04
C PRO A 217 1.04 18.32 -0.53
N ARG A 218 1.59 18.26 0.69
CA ARG A 218 2.32 19.37 1.30
C ARG A 218 3.78 19.44 0.85
N CYS A 219 4.51 18.32 0.95
CA CYS A 219 5.94 18.30 0.67
C CYS A 219 6.29 17.69 -0.70
N GLY A 220 5.30 17.20 -1.45
CA GLY A 220 5.52 16.55 -2.74
C GLY A 220 6.36 15.27 -2.66
N GLY A 221 6.50 14.69 -1.46
CA GLY A 221 7.35 13.52 -1.21
C GLY A 221 8.75 13.82 -0.68
N SER A 222 9.15 15.07 -0.48
CA SER A 222 10.48 15.41 0.07
C SER A 222 10.65 15.01 1.55
N GLY A 223 9.56 14.86 2.30
CA GLY A 223 9.57 14.59 3.74
C GLY A 223 9.92 15.79 4.63
N HIS A 224 10.27 16.94 4.05
CA HIS A 224 10.61 18.17 4.77
C HIS A 224 10.08 19.40 4.04
N ILE A 225 9.69 20.41 4.79
CA ILE A 225 9.21 21.70 4.28
C ILE A 225 10.18 22.80 4.71
N ARG A 226 10.27 23.87 3.92
CA ARG A 226 11.05 25.04 4.33
C ARG A 226 10.34 25.74 5.48
N ASP A 227 11.13 26.19 6.45
CA ASP A 227 10.63 27.02 7.54
C ASP A 227 10.02 28.33 7.00
N THR A 228 9.20 28.98 7.82
CA THR A 228 8.48 30.21 7.48
C THR A 228 9.42 31.33 7.05
N GLU A 229 10.51 31.53 7.77
CA GLU A 229 11.52 32.55 7.46
C GLU A 229 12.22 32.27 6.12
N SER A 230 12.62 31.01 5.89
CA SER A 230 13.29 30.60 4.65
C SER A 230 12.37 30.73 3.45
N SER A 231 11.10 30.32 3.61
CA SER A 231 10.05 30.47 2.59
C SER A 231 9.77 31.95 2.29
N ALA A 232 9.67 32.79 3.32
CA ALA A 232 9.46 34.23 3.17
C ALA A 232 10.61 34.90 2.41
N LEU A 233 11.87 34.61 2.78
CA LEU A 233 13.04 35.16 2.09
C LEU A 233 13.12 34.70 0.64
N GLN A 234 12.75 33.46 0.34
CA GLN A 234 12.63 32.98 -1.04
C GLN A 234 11.58 33.78 -1.81
N ILE A 235 10.38 33.94 -1.25
CA ILE A 235 9.29 34.68 -1.89
C ILE A 235 9.69 36.14 -2.12
N LEU A 236 10.37 36.77 -1.16
CA LEU A 236 10.88 38.13 -1.30
C LEU A 236 11.84 38.28 -2.48
N ARG A 237 12.73 37.29 -2.69
CA ARG A 237 13.63 37.26 -3.86
C ARG A 237 12.86 37.12 -5.17
N ILE A 238 11.81 36.30 -5.20
CA ILE A 238 10.97 36.12 -6.40
C ILE A 238 10.18 37.40 -6.69
N ILE A 239 9.62 38.06 -5.67
CA ILE A 239 8.98 39.38 -5.81
C ILE A 239 9.96 40.38 -6.40
N GLN A 240 11.20 40.40 -5.90
CA GLN A 240 12.24 41.27 -6.44
C GLN A 240 12.57 40.94 -7.91
N GLU A 241 12.70 39.66 -8.27
CA GLU A 241 12.95 39.24 -9.65
C GLU A 241 11.81 39.62 -10.60
N GLU A 242 10.57 39.41 -10.20
CA GLU A 242 9.38 39.78 -10.99
C GLU A 242 9.21 41.29 -11.10
N SER A 243 9.59 42.04 -10.06
CA SER A 243 9.59 43.52 -10.07
C SER A 243 10.61 44.12 -11.02
N MET A 244 11.71 43.42 -11.29
CA MET A 244 12.77 43.90 -12.19
C MET A 244 12.46 43.69 -13.68
N LYS A 245 11.42 42.92 -14.02
CA LYS A 245 11.04 42.68 -15.41
C LYS A 245 10.38 43.92 -16.03
N ASP A 246 10.60 44.11 -17.33
CA ASP A 246 10.05 45.25 -18.07
C ASP A 246 8.51 45.28 -18.06
N ASN A 247 7.97 46.51 -18.02
CA ASN A 247 6.54 46.83 -18.02
C ASN A 247 5.73 46.22 -16.86
N SER A 248 6.32 46.10 -15.67
CA SER A 248 5.63 45.64 -14.46
C SER A 248 5.05 46.83 -13.69
N ALA A 249 3.76 46.81 -13.38
CA ALA A 249 3.08 47.87 -12.61
C ALA A 249 2.80 47.45 -11.16
N ALA A 250 2.38 46.20 -10.97
CA ALA A 250 2.15 45.64 -9.65
C ALA A 250 2.50 44.15 -9.61
N VAL A 251 2.91 43.69 -8.42
CA VAL A 251 3.16 42.27 -8.12
C VAL A 251 2.23 41.84 -7.01
N TYR A 252 1.38 40.86 -7.30
CA TYR A 252 0.44 40.27 -6.35
C TYR A 252 1.00 38.92 -5.90
N ALA A 253 1.25 38.77 -4.60
CA ALA A 253 1.71 37.52 -4.03
C ALA A 253 0.71 37.02 -3.00
N GLN A 254 0.07 35.88 -3.30
CA GLN A 254 -0.73 35.12 -2.35
C GLN A 254 0.19 34.13 -1.63
N VAL A 255 0.22 34.23 -0.30
CA VAL A 255 1.14 33.45 0.54
C VAL A 255 0.42 32.97 1.80
N PRO A 256 0.92 31.91 2.47
CA PRO A 256 0.39 31.47 3.76
C PRO A 256 0.41 32.58 4.80
N VAL A 257 -0.54 32.56 5.73
CA VAL A 257 -0.72 33.62 6.74
C VAL A 257 0.55 33.88 7.56
N GLU A 258 1.26 32.84 7.98
CA GLU A 258 2.50 32.96 8.76
C GLU A 258 3.60 33.67 7.96
N VAL A 259 3.73 33.32 6.68
CA VAL A 259 4.70 33.91 5.75
C VAL A 259 4.35 35.37 5.47
N ALA A 260 3.07 35.69 5.26
CA ALA A 260 2.60 37.06 5.08
C ALA A 260 2.93 37.94 6.29
N SER A 261 2.68 37.41 7.50
CA SER A 261 2.96 38.11 8.75
C SER A 261 4.44 38.43 8.89
N PHE A 262 5.32 37.47 8.57
CA PHE A 262 6.77 37.71 8.62
C PHE A 262 7.22 38.74 7.57
N LEU A 263 6.68 38.66 6.34
CA LEU A 263 7.03 39.61 5.28
C LEU A 263 6.58 41.05 5.59
N LEU A 264 5.36 41.22 6.10
CA LEU A 264 4.76 42.53 6.36
C LEU A 264 5.22 43.21 7.65
N ASN A 265 5.80 42.46 8.59
CA ASN A 265 6.36 43.01 9.83
C ASN A 265 7.88 43.10 9.72
N GLU A 266 8.56 41.96 9.62
CA GLU A 266 10.02 41.88 9.82
C GLU A 266 10.79 42.31 8.57
N LYS A 267 10.22 42.01 7.40
CA LYS A 267 10.78 42.38 6.09
C LYS A 267 10.07 43.54 5.42
N ARG A 268 9.25 44.28 6.17
CA ARG A 268 8.53 45.47 5.68
C ARG A 268 9.44 46.49 5.01
N SER A 269 10.60 46.75 5.63
CA SER A 269 11.56 47.73 5.11
C SER A 269 12.23 47.29 3.80
N GLU A 270 12.35 45.98 3.56
CA GLU A 270 12.90 45.45 2.31
C GLU A 270 11.87 45.52 1.18
N ILE A 271 10.59 45.23 1.47
CA ILE A 271 9.50 45.39 0.50
C ILE A 271 9.36 46.86 0.08
N ALA A 272 9.34 47.79 1.05
CA ALA A 272 9.24 49.22 0.76
C ALA A 272 10.41 49.73 -0.11
N LYS A 273 11.61 49.15 0.03
CA LYS A 273 12.75 49.45 -0.84
C LYS A 273 12.51 48.97 -2.27
N ILE A 274 11.96 47.77 -2.45
CA ILE A 274 11.63 47.23 -3.78
C ILE A 274 10.58 48.12 -4.47
N GLU A 275 9.51 48.49 -3.76
CA GLU A 275 8.47 49.38 -4.26
C GLU A 275 9.03 50.74 -4.71
N LEU A 276 9.88 51.35 -3.89
CA LEU A 276 10.47 52.66 -4.19
C LEU A 276 11.47 52.61 -5.35
N GLN A 277 12.32 51.57 -5.39
CA GLN A 277 13.37 51.45 -6.41
C GLN A 277 12.79 51.14 -7.79
N GLN A 278 11.82 50.22 -7.86
CA GLN A 278 11.22 49.77 -9.12
C GLN A 278 9.97 50.57 -9.50
N ARG A 279 9.46 51.44 -8.63
CA ARG A 279 8.23 52.22 -8.82
C ARG A 279 7.01 51.33 -9.13
N ILE A 280 6.91 50.19 -8.46
CA ILE A 280 5.78 49.26 -8.56
C ILE A 280 5.04 49.14 -7.23
N ASN A 281 3.82 48.62 -7.28
CA ASN A 281 3.05 48.29 -6.07
C ASN A 281 3.18 46.79 -5.73
N VAL A 282 3.56 46.43 -4.51
CA VAL A 282 3.65 45.04 -4.07
C VAL A 282 2.47 44.72 -3.13
N LEU A 283 1.55 43.89 -3.60
CA LEU A 283 0.40 43.46 -2.80
C LEU A 283 0.63 42.05 -2.26
N LEU A 284 0.75 41.92 -0.95
CA LEU A 284 0.78 40.64 -0.26
C LEU A 284 -0.61 40.28 0.27
N VAL A 285 -1.14 39.16 -0.18
CA VAL A 285 -2.46 38.64 0.22
C VAL A 285 -2.27 37.41 1.10
N PRO A 286 -2.55 37.48 2.42
CA PRO A 286 -2.51 36.30 3.28
C PRO A 286 -3.68 35.38 2.95
N ASN A 287 -3.40 34.13 2.60
CA ASN A 287 -4.41 33.11 2.32
C ASN A 287 -4.40 32.00 3.39
N LYS A 288 -5.56 31.71 3.98
CA LYS A 288 -5.73 30.65 5.00
C LYS A 288 -5.80 29.25 4.40
N SER A 289 -6.20 29.11 3.14
CA SER A 289 -6.26 27.81 2.46
C SER A 289 -4.91 27.35 1.93
N MET A 290 -3.87 28.19 2.04
CA MET A 290 -2.53 27.88 1.56
C MET A 290 -1.60 27.56 2.74
N GLU A 291 -0.89 26.44 2.61
CA GLU A 291 0.15 26.04 3.55
C GLU A 291 1.52 26.06 2.88
N THR A 292 2.58 26.29 3.67
CA THR A 292 3.96 26.15 3.19
C THR A 292 4.18 24.75 2.62
N PRO A 293 4.79 24.63 1.43
CA PRO A 293 5.55 25.63 0.66
C PRO A 293 4.78 26.36 -0.46
N HIS A 294 3.45 26.23 -0.55
CA HIS A 294 2.67 26.76 -1.66
C HIS A 294 2.56 28.30 -1.60
N TYR A 295 2.75 28.95 -2.75
CA TYR A 295 2.50 30.38 -2.96
C TYR A 295 2.05 30.61 -4.41
N LYS A 296 1.33 31.70 -4.66
CA LYS A 296 0.93 32.13 -6.01
C LYS A 296 1.43 33.55 -6.22
N LEU A 297 2.11 33.81 -7.32
CA LEU A 297 2.57 35.15 -7.66
C LEU A 297 2.07 35.51 -9.06
N GLU A 298 1.39 36.65 -9.13
CA GLU A 298 0.86 37.23 -10.37
C GLU A 298 1.49 38.60 -10.59
N ARG A 299 1.95 38.86 -11.81
CA ARG A 299 2.53 40.12 -12.20
C ARG A 299 1.58 40.84 -13.14
N LEU A 300 1.17 42.05 -12.76
CA LEU A 300 0.32 42.93 -13.56
C LEU A 300 1.18 43.93 -14.33
N LYS A 301 0.87 44.09 -15.61
CA LYS A 301 1.51 45.08 -16.49
C LYS A 301 0.76 46.41 -16.42
N HIS A 302 1.38 47.52 -16.84
CA HIS A 302 0.73 48.84 -16.84
C HIS A 302 -0.55 48.90 -17.68
N ASP A 303 -0.66 48.04 -18.69
CA ASP A 303 -1.82 47.98 -19.60
C ASP A 303 -2.94 47.05 -19.08
N ASP A 304 -2.85 46.53 -17.86
CA ASP A 304 -3.81 45.58 -17.32
C ASP A 304 -5.05 46.28 -16.72
N PRO A 305 -6.27 46.01 -17.21
CA PRO A 305 -7.51 46.64 -16.74
C PRO A 305 -7.86 46.32 -15.27
N ARG A 306 -7.20 45.34 -14.64
CA ARG A 306 -7.34 45.05 -13.21
C ARG A 306 -6.71 46.11 -12.31
N LEU A 307 -5.82 46.95 -12.84
CA LEU A 307 -5.25 48.09 -12.09
C LEU A 307 -6.28 49.22 -11.88
N ASP A 308 -7.27 49.34 -12.77
CA ASP A 308 -8.31 50.36 -12.70
C ASP A 308 -9.43 50.01 -11.70
N HIS A 309 -9.56 48.72 -11.36
CA HIS A 309 -10.51 48.21 -10.36
C HIS A 309 -9.76 47.63 -9.16
N ILE A 310 -9.42 48.48 -8.19
CA ILE A 310 -8.77 48.09 -6.94
C ILE A 310 -9.79 47.32 -6.07
N GLU A 311 -9.86 46.00 -6.23
CA GLU A 311 -10.53 45.14 -5.26
C GLU A 311 -9.76 45.12 -3.93
N ALA A 312 -10.47 44.88 -2.83
CA ALA A 312 -9.82 44.80 -1.53
C ALA A 312 -8.94 43.56 -1.45
N SER A 313 -7.74 43.70 -0.88
CA SER A 313 -6.74 42.63 -0.79
C SER A 313 -7.24 41.34 -0.13
N TYR A 314 -8.20 41.43 0.80
CA TYR A 314 -8.81 40.26 1.45
C TYR A 314 -9.87 39.54 0.60
N ALA A 315 -10.40 40.17 -0.45
CA ALA A 315 -11.39 39.59 -1.37
C ALA A 315 -10.74 38.94 -2.60
N MET A 316 -9.48 39.28 -2.89
CA MET A 316 -8.66 38.71 -3.96
C MET A 316 -8.07 37.33 -3.61
N ALA A 317 -8.24 36.85 -2.38
CA ALA A 317 -7.79 35.53 -1.98
C ALA A 317 -8.63 34.47 -2.71
N GLU A 318 -8.07 33.90 -3.76
CA GLU A 318 -8.69 32.76 -4.43
C GLU A 318 -8.66 31.58 -3.46
N VAL A 319 -9.83 30.99 -3.21
CA VAL A 319 -9.89 29.70 -2.54
C VAL A 319 -9.31 28.70 -3.52
N MET A 320 -8.05 28.31 -3.31
CA MET A 320 -7.45 27.24 -4.09
C MET A 320 -8.28 25.99 -3.81
N GLU A 321 -9.03 25.52 -4.81
CA GLU A 321 -9.70 24.23 -4.72
C GLU A 321 -8.62 23.18 -4.49
N ASP A 322 -8.80 22.45 -3.39
CA ASP A 322 -7.93 21.38 -2.96
C ASP A 322 -7.69 20.42 -4.15
N PRO A 323 -6.46 20.26 -4.68
CA PRO A 323 -6.19 19.29 -5.73
C PRO A 323 -6.39 17.83 -5.25
N THR A 324 -6.74 17.65 -3.97
CA THR A 324 -7.16 16.39 -3.37
C THR A 324 -8.49 15.86 -3.90
N THR A 325 -9.25 16.61 -4.70
CA THR A 325 -10.11 15.97 -5.70
C THR A 325 -9.25 15.46 -6.85
N VAL A 326 -8.34 14.53 -6.56
CA VAL A 326 -7.96 13.54 -7.55
C VAL A 326 -9.26 12.83 -7.86
N THR A 327 -9.97 13.31 -8.89
CA THR A 327 -10.94 12.50 -9.61
C THR A 327 -10.20 11.20 -9.83
N ARG A 328 -10.60 10.18 -9.07
CA ARG A 328 -10.25 8.80 -9.28
C ARG A 328 -10.32 8.61 -10.80
N ARG A 329 -9.19 8.61 -11.48
CA ARG A 329 -9.09 8.28 -12.91
C ARG A 329 -9.58 6.85 -13.18
N SER A 330 -10.01 6.14 -12.14
CA SER A 330 -10.78 4.92 -12.15
C SER A 330 -12.31 5.10 -12.39
N GLN A 331 -12.82 6.32 -12.54
CA GLN A 331 -14.23 6.59 -12.92
C GLN A 331 -14.43 7.08 -14.37
N GLU A 332 -13.38 7.24 -15.17
CA GLU A 332 -13.61 7.20 -16.62
C GLU A 332 -14.08 5.78 -16.95
N PRO A 333 -15.19 5.60 -17.69
CA PRO A 333 -15.56 4.31 -18.23
C PRO A 333 -14.52 3.95 -19.29
N THR A 334 -13.36 3.48 -18.84
CA THR A 334 -12.47 2.69 -19.68
C THR A 334 -13.37 1.62 -20.26
N ASN A 335 -13.31 1.49 -21.58
CA ASN A 335 -13.93 0.43 -22.35
C ASN A 335 -13.37 -0.91 -21.84
N LYS A 336 -13.87 -1.38 -20.69
CA LYS A 336 -13.48 -2.62 -20.04
C LYS A 336 -14.04 -3.74 -20.91
N GLN A 337 -13.26 -4.09 -21.93
CA GLN A 337 -13.55 -5.22 -22.79
C GLN A 337 -13.73 -6.46 -21.89
N THR A 338 -14.89 -7.09 -21.98
CA THR A 338 -15.15 -8.33 -21.25
C THR A 338 -14.31 -9.45 -21.85
N PRO A 339 -13.64 -10.29 -21.04
CA PRO A 339 -12.86 -11.39 -21.57
C PRO A 339 -13.75 -12.35 -22.36
N VAL A 340 -13.30 -12.75 -23.55
CA VAL A 340 -13.97 -13.78 -24.37
C VAL A 340 -14.02 -15.11 -23.63
N ILE A 341 -13.00 -15.40 -22.82
CA ILE A 341 -12.94 -16.57 -21.94
C ILE A 341 -13.28 -16.12 -20.51
N LYS A 342 -14.57 -16.14 -20.17
CA LYS A 342 -15.05 -15.96 -18.78
C LYS A 342 -14.82 -17.25 -18.00
N GLY A 343 -13.64 -17.39 -17.41
CA GLY A 343 -13.27 -18.56 -16.62
C GLY A 343 -13.04 -19.79 -17.50
N VAL A 344 -11.89 -20.43 -17.38
CA VAL A 344 -11.77 -21.83 -17.84
C VAL A 344 -12.39 -22.70 -16.75
N LEU A 345 -13.71 -22.64 -16.67
CA LEU A 345 -14.53 -23.71 -16.10
C LEU A 345 -15.35 -24.24 -17.27
N PRO A 346 -15.03 -25.45 -17.77
CA PRO A 346 -16.00 -26.19 -18.54
C PRO A 346 -17.23 -26.40 -17.64
N ASP A 347 -18.39 -26.03 -18.15
CA ASP A 347 -19.70 -26.43 -17.64
C ASP A 347 -19.83 -27.95 -17.87
N ALA A 348 -19.07 -28.73 -17.10
CA ALA A 348 -19.22 -30.17 -17.02
C ALA A 348 -19.88 -30.45 -15.67
N PRO A 349 -21.08 -31.05 -15.64
CA PRO A 349 -21.69 -31.42 -14.38
C PRO A 349 -20.72 -32.35 -13.64
N ALA A 350 -20.58 -32.12 -12.34
CA ALA A 350 -19.72 -32.93 -11.48
C ALA A 350 -20.01 -34.42 -11.74
N PRO A 351 -18.98 -35.27 -11.95
CA PRO A 351 -19.21 -36.69 -12.11
C PRO A 351 -19.95 -37.19 -10.87
N MET A 352 -21.19 -37.61 -11.08
CA MET A 352 -22.00 -38.20 -10.02
C MET A 352 -21.22 -39.40 -9.47
N ALA A 353 -20.89 -39.35 -8.19
CA ALA A 353 -20.37 -40.51 -7.49
C ALA A 353 -21.33 -41.68 -7.73
N PRO A 354 -20.85 -42.88 -8.08
CA PRO A 354 -21.72 -44.03 -8.28
C PRO A 354 -22.49 -44.26 -6.99
N VAL A 355 -23.81 -44.12 -7.07
CA VAL A 355 -24.73 -44.50 -6.01
C VAL A 355 -24.46 -45.96 -5.70
N LYS A 356 -23.92 -46.21 -4.51
CA LYS A 356 -23.84 -47.56 -3.95
C LYS A 356 -25.27 -48.07 -3.86
N VAL A 357 -25.61 -49.02 -4.72
CA VAL A 357 -26.90 -49.70 -4.69
C VAL A 357 -27.02 -50.41 -3.35
N GLU A 358 -27.78 -49.83 -2.41
CA GLU A 358 -28.22 -50.57 -1.23
C GLU A 358 -29.20 -51.65 -1.68
N ALA A 359 -28.90 -52.88 -1.29
CA ALA A 359 -29.75 -54.04 -1.48
C ALA A 359 -31.13 -53.81 -0.83
N PRO A 360 -32.22 -54.33 -1.41
CA PRO A 360 -33.57 -54.05 -0.95
C PRO A 360 -33.79 -54.60 0.47
N LYS A 361 -34.14 -53.72 1.40
CA LYS A 361 -34.69 -54.08 2.71
C LYS A 361 -36.06 -54.74 2.50
N VAL A 362 -36.16 -55.97 2.99
CA VAL A 362 -37.39 -56.76 3.10
C VAL A 362 -38.40 -55.99 3.98
N THR A 363 -39.61 -55.82 3.46
CA THR A 363 -40.78 -55.28 4.16
C THR A 363 -41.27 -56.23 5.26
N PRO A 364 -41.50 -55.77 6.49
CA PRO A 364 -42.34 -56.49 7.44
C PRO A 364 -43.82 -56.12 7.23
N ALA A 365 -44.66 -57.14 7.18
CA ALA A 365 -46.12 -57.05 7.09
C ALA A 365 -46.76 -56.31 8.27
N ALA A 366 -47.92 -55.69 8.00
CA ALA A 366 -48.66 -54.88 8.95
C ALA A 366 -49.59 -55.70 9.89
N LYS A 367 -49.56 -55.29 11.17
CA LYS A 367 -50.64 -55.19 12.19
C LYS A 367 -51.34 -56.45 12.74
N ALA A 368 -51.27 -56.55 14.08
CA ALA A 368 -52.39 -56.94 14.94
C ALA A 368 -52.49 -55.96 16.12
N ALA A 369 -53.71 -55.56 16.48
CA ALA A 369 -54.06 -54.51 17.45
C ALA A 369 -54.08 -55.01 18.91
N PRO A 370 -53.94 -54.13 19.92
CA PRO A 370 -54.31 -54.45 21.29
C PRO A 370 -55.70 -53.87 21.67
N ALA A 371 -56.53 -54.70 22.30
CA ALA A 371 -57.81 -54.33 22.89
C ALA A 371 -57.63 -53.68 24.27
N ALA A 372 -58.51 -52.71 24.57
CA ALA A 372 -58.56 -51.95 25.81
C ALA A 372 -59.19 -52.74 26.99
N PRO A 373 -58.85 -52.41 28.26
CA PRO A 373 -59.36 -53.12 29.43
C PRO A 373 -60.69 -52.53 29.93
N VAL A 374 -61.53 -53.40 30.50
CA VAL A 374 -62.78 -53.05 31.20
C VAL A 374 -62.62 -53.35 32.68
N ALA A 375 -63.05 -52.43 33.54
CA ALA A 375 -63.30 -52.64 34.96
C ALA A 375 -64.58 -51.83 35.35
N PRO A 376 -65.15 -52.01 36.55
CA PRO A 376 -66.12 -53.07 36.90
C PRO A 376 -67.44 -52.49 37.47
N ALA A 377 -68.47 -53.31 37.72
CA ALA A 377 -69.44 -53.09 38.82
C ALA A 377 -70.35 -54.31 39.08
N ALA A 378 -70.76 -54.44 40.34
CA ALA A 378 -71.42 -55.55 41.03
C ALA A 378 -72.90 -55.80 40.68
N THR A 379 -73.40 -57.02 40.94
CA THR A 379 -74.42 -57.39 41.97
C THR A 379 -75.09 -58.73 41.64
N GLY A 380 -75.39 -59.52 42.68
CA GLY A 380 -76.11 -60.79 42.61
C GLY A 380 -75.65 -61.80 43.65
#